data_AF-A0A967EYG1-F1
#
_entry.id   AF-A0A967EYG1-F1
#
_cell.length_a   1.000
_cell.length_b   1.000
_cell.length_c   1.000
_cell.angle_alpha   90.00
_cell.angle_beta   90.00
_cell.angle_gamma   90.00
#
_symmetry.space_group_name_H-M   'P 1'
#
loop_
_entity.id
_entity.type
_entity.pdbx_description
1 polymer ?
#
loop_
_entity_poly.entity_id
_entity_poly.type
_entity_poly.pdbx_seq_one_letter_code
_entity_poly.pdbx_strand_id
1 'polypeptide(L)' 'MTSIRYERKLNPTENGPAVLGMRAWVRLNSCSGFLVIDMTRSCFVRQSYTRGDCSVEGVTRY' A
#
# COMPACT_ATOMS: atom_id res chain seq x y z
N MET A 1 -7.90 -13.88 9.70
CA MET A 1 -6.93 -13.17 10.57
C MET A 1 -6.40 -11.99 9.78
N THR A 2 -6.68 -10.78 10.26
CA THR A 2 -6.21 -9.52 9.64
C THR A 2 -4.71 -9.37 9.92
N SER A 3 -3.92 -9.02 8.90
CA SER A 3 -2.50 -8.74 9.06
C SER A 3 -2.11 -7.48 8.31
N ILE A 4 -1.19 -6.70 8.86
CA ILE A 4 -0.68 -5.48 8.25
C ILE A 4 0.84 -5.59 8.12
N ARG A 5 1.38 -5.32 6.92
CA ARG A 5 2.81 -5.20 6.65
C ARG A 5 3.12 -3.82 6.08
N TYR A 6 4.18 -3.20 6.56
CA TYR A 6 4.67 -1.92 6.04
C TYR A 6 5.99 -2.10 5.28
N GLU A 7 6.13 -1.36 4.19
CA GLU A 7 7.32 -1.32 3.35
C GLU A 7 7.72 0.13 3.10
N ARG A 8 9.02 0.43 3.22
CA ARG A 8 9.57 1.71 2.78
C ARG A 8 9.77 1.67 1.28
N LYS A 9 9.28 2.69 0.58
CA LYS A 9 9.64 2.92 -0.82
C LYS A 9 10.93 3.71 -0.84
N LEU A 10 12.05 3.06 -1.14
CA LEU A 10 13.37 3.70 -1.17
C LEU A 10 13.56 4.50 -2.46
N ASN A 11 14.37 5.56 -2.36
CA ASN A 11 14.79 6.33 -3.52
C ASN A 11 15.93 5.60 -4.24
N PRO A 12 15.80 5.25 -5.54
CA PRO A 12 16.86 4.59 -6.28
C PRO A 12 18.01 5.53 -6.67
N THR A 13 17.85 6.86 -6.49
CA THR A 13 18.87 7.85 -6.84
C THR A 13 19.58 8.41 -5.61
N GLU A 14 20.81 8.89 -5.81
CA GLU A 14 21.58 9.58 -4.76
C GLU A 14 21.06 11.01 -4.49
N ASN A 15 20.24 11.55 -5.40
CA ASN A 15 19.68 12.89 -5.29
C ASN A 15 18.31 12.86 -4.59
N GLY A 16 18.17 13.64 -3.52
CA GLY A 16 16.92 13.79 -2.79
C GLY A 16 16.81 12.86 -1.59
N PRO A 17 15.59 12.63 -1.07
CA PRO A 17 15.41 11.92 0.18
C PRO A 17 15.57 10.40 0.02
N ALA A 18 16.18 9.74 1.01
CA ALA A 18 16.42 8.29 0.97
C ALA A 18 15.15 7.43 0.92
N VAL A 19 14.06 7.91 1.55
CA VAL A 19 12.73 7.27 1.50
C VAL A 19 11.85 8.17 0.65
N LEU A 20 11.06 7.61 -0.27
CA LEU A 20 10.09 8.32 -1.12
C LEU A 20 8.65 8.22 -0.59
N GLY A 21 8.38 7.24 0.26
CA GLY A 21 7.06 7.01 0.85
C GLY A 21 6.98 5.68 1.57
N MET A 22 5.75 5.34 1.97
CA MET A 22 5.42 4.08 2.65
C MET A 22 4.36 3.33 1.86
N ARG A 23 4.43 2.01 1.87
CA ARG A 23 3.38 1.12 1.37
C ARG A 23 2.90 0.23 2.50
N ALA A 24 1.59 0.19 2.72
CA ALA A 24 0.97 -0.75 3.64
C ALA A 24 0.25 -1.84 2.84
N TRP A 25 0.43 -3.09 3.24
CA TRP A 25 -0.29 -4.26 2.76
C TRP A 25 -1.20 -4.74 3.88
N VAL A 26 -2.52 -4.65 3.66
CA VAL A 26 -3.53 -5.03 4.63
C VAL A 26 -4.27 -6.24 4.11
N ARG A 27 -4.15 -7.38 4.80
CA ARG A 27 -4.96 -8.56 4.50
C ARG A 27 -6.32 -8.42 5.17
N LEU A 28 -7.38 -8.29 4.37
CA LEU A 28 -8.75 -8.20 4.87
C LEU A 28 -9.30 -9.60 5.14
N ASN A 29 -10.23 -9.73 6.09
CA ASN A 29 -10.90 -11.01 6.35
C ASN A 29 -12.02 -11.31 5.34
N SER A 30 -12.52 -10.29 4.64
CA SER A 30 -13.65 -10.39 3.71
C SER A 30 -13.28 -10.96 2.34
N CYS A 31 -11.99 -11.07 2.03
CA CYS A 31 -11.52 -11.48 0.71
C CYS A 31 -10.15 -12.17 0.79
N SER A 32 -9.81 -12.94 -0.24
CA SER A 32 -8.47 -13.50 -0.39
C SER A 32 -7.58 -12.55 -1.19
N GLY A 33 -6.76 -11.76 -0.49
CA GLY A 33 -5.83 -10.82 -1.12
C GLY A 33 -5.43 -9.70 -0.18
N PHE A 34 -5.02 -8.56 -0.76
CA PHE A 34 -4.55 -7.41 0.02
C PHE A 34 -5.17 -6.11 -0.47
N LEU A 35 -5.53 -5.26 0.49
CA LEU A 35 -5.66 -3.82 0.28
C LEU A 35 -4.27 -3.19 0.42
N VAL A 36 -3.83 -2.50 -0.63
CA VAL A 36 -2.56 -1.81 -0.69
C VAL A 36 -2.80 -0.32 -0.57
N ILE A 37 -2.05 0.34 0.31
CA ILE A 37 -2.14 1.79 0.53
C ILE A 37 -0.75 2.38 0.32
N ASP A 38 -0.62 3.22 -0.71
CA ASP A 38 0.60 3.99 -0.97
C ASP A 38 0.49 5.36 -0.33
N MET A 39 1.51 5.72 0.44
CA MET A 39 1.57 6.98 1.19
C MET A 39 2.83 7.78 0.86
N THR A 40 2.75 9.09 1.05
CA THR A 40 3.93 9.97 1.10
C THR A 40 4.78 9.65 2.32
N ARG A 41 5.96 10.28 2.39
CA ARG A 41 6.86 10.22 3.56
C ARG A 41 6.26 10.83 4.83
N SER A 42 5.31 11.75 4.65
CA SER A 42 4.51 12.37 5.71
C SER A 42 3.18 11.65 5.94
N CYS A 43 3.04 10.41 5.46
CA CYS A 43 1.88 9.55 5.66
C CYS A 43 0.57 10.04 5.01
N PHE A 44 0.62 10.94 4.03
CA PHE A 44 -0.57 11.27 3.22
C PHE A 44 -0.84 10.15 2.22
N VAL A 45 -2.07 9.65 2.18
CA VAL A 45 -2.48 8.61 1.22
C VAL A 45 -2.47 9.18 -0.19
N ARG A 46 -1.71 8.56 -1.09
CA ARG A 46 -1.66 8.88 -2.52
C ARG A 46 -2.66 8.07 -3.31
N GLN A 47 -2.77 6.79 -2.99
CA GLN A 47 -3.70 5.87 -3.63
C GLN A 47 -3.94 4.65 -2.74
N SER A 48 -5.11 4.05 -2.91
CA SER A 48 -5.47 2.75 -2.37
C SER A 48 -5.98 1.86 -3.51
N TYR A 49 -5.60 0.59 -3.47
CA TYR A 49 -6.07 -0.39 -4.44
C TYR A 49 -6.03 -1.80 -3.87
N THR A 50 -6.82 -2.70 -4.44
CA THR A 50 -6.82 -4.12 -4.07
C THR A 50 -5.95 -4.93 -5.03
N ARG A 51 -5.36 -6.00 -4.52
CA ARG A 51 -4.56 -6.99 -5.27
C ARG A 51 -5.01 -8.42 -4.96
N GLY A 52 -4.84 -9.30 -5.93
CA GLY A 52 -5.26 -10.71 -5.86
C GLY A 52 -6.76 -10.87 -6.11
N ASP A 53 -7.37 -11.84 -5.44
CA ASP A 53 -8.83 -12.08 -5.50
C ASP A 53 -9.62 -11.17 -4.56
N CYS A 54 -8.96 -10.14 -4.00
CA CYS A 54 -9.65 -9.13 -3.22
C CYS A 54 -10.28 -8.07 -4.11
N SER A 55 -11.57 -7.84 -3.89
CA SER A 55 -12.34 -6.73 -4.45
C SER A 55 -13.12 -6.08 -3.32
N VAL A 56 -13.01 -4.76 -3.21
CA VAL A 56 -13.74 -3.96 -2.22
C VAL A 56 -14.43 -2.85 -3.00
N GLU A 57 -15.72 -2.68 -2.75
CA GLU A 57 -16.51 -1.63 -3.40
C GLU A 57 -15.86 -0.25 -3.18
N GLY A 58 -15.79 0.54 -4.25
CA GLY A 58 -15.17 1.87 -4.22
C GLY A 58 -13.63 1.87 -4.22
N VAL A 59 -12.98 0.70 -4.31
CA VAL A 59 -11.51 0.60 -4.39
C VAL A 59 -11.09 -0.09 -5.69
N THR A 60 -10.24 0.58 -6.48
CA THR A 60 -9.70 0.03 -7.72
C THR A 60 -8.99 -1.31 -7.49
N ARG A 61 -9.20 -2.27 -8.39
CA ARG A 61 -8.56 -3.59 -8.36
C ARG A 61 -7.55 -3.71 -9.49
N TYR A 62 -6.32 -4.14 -9.16
CA TYR A 62 -5.22 -4.38 -10.11
C TYR A 62 -4.67 -5.80 -10.02
#